data_AF-A0A8B6E970-F1
#
_entry.id   AF-A0A8B6E970-F1
#
_cell.length_a   1.000
_cell.length_b   1.000
_cell.length_c   1.000
_cell.angle_alpha   90.00
_cell.angle_beta   90.00
_cell.angle_gamma   90.00
#
_symmetry.space_group_name_H-M   'P 1'
#
loop_
_entity.id
_entity.type
_entity.pdbx_description
1 polymer ?
#
loop_
_entity_poly.entity_id
_entity_poly.type
_entity_poly.pdbx_seq_one_letter_code
_entity_poly.pdbx_strand_id
1 'polypeptide(L)'
;MASSKPIQCGPCQEGKVNTKADIWCYNCEEGLCSTCSSHHKRFKGTRDHKTIDIKSYKPSIRAINTECDKHGQQLNLYCPSHLMPCCDECVSTSHSKCMGIKSLASVVEQTKIEKSTQSVQKQIDSIKHFLDKLINNKSKNIKRCEKENDNIKELIFKIRKDINKHLTHLEKKLCNEADTIWNQEKSKAKDLITEIEGKQKNFKEMQDHLHTVIPHTSKLQSFLGVHQIEQQVHQCQRYVDDLEKDDRAKEFSIKLMQNNEIEKILSKLGSLESLGEVIVDKTEIALNRETSVKKKAQVQSRVQSNITNMTMNIETKIEINMKKER
;
A
#
# COMPACT_ATOMS: atom_id res chain seq x y z
N MET A 1 -9.94 -32.07 14.36
CA MET A 1 -11.18 -32.73 13.90
C MET A 1 -12.09 -31.64 13.37
N ALA A 2 -12.21 -31.50 12.05
CA ALA A 2 -13.09 -30.47 11.47
C ALA A 2 -14.53 -30.97 11.55
N SER A 3 -15.34 -30.38 12.43
CA SER A 3 -16.79 -30.61 12.48
C SER A 3 -17.41 -30.13 11.18
N SER A 4 -17.64 -31.05 10.24
CA SER A 4 -18.45 -30.79 9.05
C SER A 4 -19.88 -30.50 9.49
N LYS A 5 -20.38 -29.31 9.16
CA LYS A 5 -21.77 -28.91 9.39
C LYS A 5 -22.70 -29.98 8.78
N PRO A 6 -23.74 -30.46 9.50
CA PRO A 6 -24.61 -31.51 8.98
C PRO A 6 -25.32 -31.01 7.71
N ILE A 7 -25.24 -31.80 6.64
CA ILE A 7 -25.90 -31.51 5.36
C ILE A 7 -27.41 -31.53 5.59
N GLN A 8 -28.09 -30.50 5.11
CA GLN A 8 -29.52 -30.35 5.25
C GLN A 8 -30.25 -30.91 4.03
N CYS A 9 -31.52 -31.24 4.22
CA CYS A 9 -32.43 -31.64 3.17
C CYS A 9 -32.81 -30.41 2.33
N GLY A 10 -32.41 -30.37 1.07
CA GLY A 10 -32.61 -29.22 0.20
C GLY A 10 -34.08 -28.89 -0.08
N PRO A 11 -34.96 -29.86 -0.42
CA PRO A 11 -36.39 -29.59 -0.59
C PRO A 11 -37.07 -29.07 0.68
N CYS A 12 -36.66 -29.56 1.86
CA CYS A 12 -37.15 -29.01 3.13
C CYS A 12 -36.69 -27.57 3.32
N GLN A 13 -35.44 -27.26 2.98
CA GLN A 13 -34.91 -25.89 3.10
C GLN A 13 -35.64 -24.91 2.20
N GLU A 14 -36.01 -25.30 0.97
CA GLU A 14 -36.85 -24.49 0.09
C GLU A 14 -38.23 -24.23 0.72
N GLY A 15 -38.80 -25.25 1.38
CA GLY A 15 -40.01 -25.14 2.19
C GLY A 15 -39.83 -24.40 3.53
N LYS A 16 -38.66 -23.78 3.78
CA LYS A 16 -38.29 -23.10 5.04
C LYS A 16 -38.31 -24.01 6.28
N VAL A 17 -38.15 -25.32 6.09
CA VAL A 17 -38.04 -26.32 7.15
C VAL A 17 -36.60 -26.83 7.23
N ASN A 18 -35.99 -26.77 8.42
CA ASN A 18 -34.61 -27.20 8.60
C ASN A 18 -34.56 -28.68 9.05
N THR A 19 -34.53 -29.59 8.08
CA THR A 19 -34.41 -31.03 8.33
C THR A 19 -33.05 -31.54 7.87
N LYS A 20 -32.39 -32.38 8.68
CA LYS A 20 -31.13 -33.03 8.27
C LYS A 20 -31.40 -34.02 7.13
N ALA A 21 -30.47 -34.09 6.19
CA ALA A 21 -30.51 -35.10 5.14
C ALA A 21 -29.98 -36.45 5.68
N ASP A 22 -30.62 -37.53 5.27
CA ASP A 22 -30.19 -38.91 5.54
C ASP A 22 -29.53 -39.54 4.30
N ILE A 23 -29.87 -39.01 3.11
CA ILE A 23 -29.51 -39.56 1.81
C ILE A 23 -28.96 -38.43 0.93
N TRP A 24 -27.91 -38.71 0.16
CA TRP A 24 -27.41 -37.82 -0.88
C TRP A 24 -27.81 -38.35 -2.26
N CYS A 25 -28.33 -37.48 -3.12
CA CYS A 25 -28.63 -37.79 -4.52
C CYS A 25 -27.52 -37.21 -5.42
N TYR A 26 -26.78 -38.06 -6.15
CA TYR A 26 -25.72 -37.59 -7.03
C TYR A 26 -26.23 -36.83 -8.25
N ASN A 27 -27.36 -37.25 -8.81
CA ASN A 27 -27.94 -36.61 -10.00
C ASN A 27 -28.49 -35.22 -9.72
N CYS A 28 -28.96 -34.97 -8.50
CA CYS A 28 -29.51 -33.67 -8.09
C CYS A 28 -28.49 -32.81 -7.32
N GLU A 29 -27.33 -33.39 -6.98
CA GLU A 29 -26.32 -32.78 -6.11
C GLU A 29 -26.91 -32.21 -4.81
N GLU A 30 -27.84 -32.95 -4.21
CA GLU A 30 -28.65 -32.45 -3.10
C GLU A 30 -28.86 -33.51 -2.01
N GLY A 31 -28.93 -33.04 -0.75
CA GLY A 31 -29.29 -33.86 0.41
C GLY A 31 -30.80 -34.01 0.55
N LEU A 32 -31.26 -35.22 0.91
CA LEU A 32 -32.66 -35.56 1.11
C LEU A 32 -32.86 -36.22 2.48
N CYS A 33 -33.85 -35.77 3.25
CA CYS A 33 -34.32 -36.52 4.43
C CYS A 33 -35.07 -37.78 3.98
N SER A 34 -35.29 -38.72 4.90
CA SER A 34 -36.05 -39.95 4.63
C SER A 34 -37.37 -39.74 3.87
N THR A 35 -38.16 -38.72 4.26
CA THR A 35 -39.42 -38.38 3.59
C THR A 35 -39.20 -37.90 2.17
N CYS A 36 -38.31 -36.92 1.96
CA CYS A 36 -38.01 -36.39 0.63
C CYS A 36 -37.41 -37.45 -0.28
N SER A 37 -36.53 -38.32 0.23
CA SER A 37 -35.97 -39.43 -0.54
C SER A 37 -37.01 -40.46 -0.98
N SER A 38 -37.98 -40.77 -0.11
CA SER A 38 -39.08 -41.67 -0.45
C SER A 38 -39.91 -41.12 -1.62
N HIS A 39 -40.24 -39.83 -1.60
CA HIS A 39 -40.95 -39.18 -2.70
C HIS A 39 -40.09 -39.10 -3.97
N HIS A 40 -38.81 -38.78 -3.80
CA HIS A 40 -37.81 -38.71 -4.87
C HIS A 40 -37.71 -40.02 -5.65
N LYS A 41 -37.79 -41.17 -4.97
CA LYS A 41 -37.77 -42.49 -5.63
C LYS A 41 -39.10 -42.87 -6.27
N ARG A 42 -40.22 -42.25 -5.87
CA ARG A 42 -41.56 -42.55 -6.42
C ARG A 42 -41.87 -41.73 -7.66
N PHE A 43 -41.23 -40.57 -7.82
CA PHE A 43 -41.49 -39.68 -8.95
C PHE A 43 -40.80 -40.18 -10.23
N LYS A 44 -41.52 -40.19 -11.35
CA LYS A 44 -41.03 -40.75 -12.62
C LYS A 44 -39.71 -40.13 -13.09
N GLY A 45 -39.51 -38.83 -12.85
CA GLY A 45 -38.30 -38.11 -13.29
C GLY A 45 -37.05 -38.37 -12.46
N THR A 46 -37.18 -38.91 -11.25
CA THR A 46 -36.07 -39.02 -10.28
C THR A 46 -35.89 -40.42 -9.71
N ARG A 47 -36.74 -41.38 -10.11
CA ARG A 47 -36.72 -42.77 -9.64
C ARG A 47 -35.40 -43.48 -9.94
N ASP A 48 -34.77 -43.17 -11.07
CA ASP A 48 -33.55 -43.83 -11.54
C ASP A 48 -32.27 -43.10 -11.07
N HIS A 49 -32.40 -42.08 -10.21
CA HIS A 49 -31.26 -41.35 -9.66
C HIS A 49 -30.43 -42.20 -8.69
N LYS A 50 -29.11 -42.05 -8.76
CA LYS A 50 -28.17 -42.72 -7.86
C LYS A 50 -28.14 -42.00 -6.52
N THR A 51 -28.58 -42.70 -5.48
CA THR A 51 -28.62 -42.20 -4.09
C THR A 51 -27.75 -43.03 -3.16
N ILE A 52 -27.09 -42.41 -2.18
CA ILE A 52 -26.31 -43.08 -1.13
C ILE A 52 -26.65 -42.54 0.26
N ASP A 53 -26.38 -43.32 1.30
CA ASP A 53 -26.47 -42.86 2.69
C ASP A 53 -25.48 -41.72 2.94
N ILE A 54 -25.91 -40.68 3.63
CA ILE A 54 -25.10 -39.49 3.89
C ILE A 54 -23.88 -39.78 4.78
N LYS A 55 -23.90 -40.85 5.58
CA LYS A 55 -22.74 -41.34 6.33
C LYS A 55 -21.64 -41.87 5.41
N SER A 56 -22.02 -42.37 4.25
CA SER A 56 -21.10 -42.82 3.20
C SER A 56 -20.75 -41.71 2.21
N TYR A 57 -21.42 -40.55 2.29
CA TYR A 57 -21.13 -39.39 1.46
C TYR A 57 -19.78 -38.78 1.82
N LYS A 58 -18.88 -38.72 0.83
CA LYS A 58 -17.60 -38.01 0.91
C LYS A 58 -17.66 -36.79 -0.01
N PRO A 59 -17.59 -35.55 0.50
CA PRO A 59 -17.76 -34.31 -0.27
C PRO A 59 -16.75 -34.02 -1.39
N SER A 60 -16.02 -35.00 -1.91
CA SER A 60 -14.88 -34.75 -2.81
C SER A 60 -14.64 -35.82 -3.87
N ILE A 61 -15.61 -36.68 -4.15
CA ILE A 61 -15.59 -37.44 -5.40
C ILE A 61 -16.59 -36.73 -6.31
N ARG A 62 -16.12 -35.82 -7.18
CA ARG A 62 -16.85 -35.59 -8.43
C ARG A 62 -17.12 -36.99 -8.97
N ALA A 63 -18.38 -37.34 -9.21
CA ALA A 63 -18.69 -38.63 -9.80
C ALA A 63 -17.74 -38.79 -11.00
N ILE A 64 -16.85 -39.77 -10.94
CA ILE A 64 -15.91 -40.00 -12.04
C ILE A 64 -16.80 -40.46 -13.18
N ASN A 65 -17.07 -39.55 -14.11
CA ASN A 65 -17.97 -39.82 -15.20
C ASN A 65 -17.27 -40.80 -16.12
N THR A 66 -17.90 -41.95 -16.36
CA THR A 66 -17.43 -42.90 -17.37
C THR A 66 -17.99 -42.55 -18.74
N GLU A 67 -18.90 -41.57 -18.82
CA GLU A 67 -19.44 -41.04 -20.07
C GLU A 67 -18.73 -39.75 -20.47
N CYS A 68 -18.69 -39.50 -21.77
CA CYS A 68 -18.12 -38.31 -22.35
C CYS A 68 -19.04 -37.13 -22.09
N ASP A 69 -18.54 -36.09 -21.41
CA ASP A 69 -19.31 -34.89 -21.11
C ASP A 69 -19.86 -34.16 -22.34
N LYS A 70 -19.26 -34.38 -23.52
CA LYS A 70 -19.70 -33.74 -24.78
C LYS A 70 -20.75 -34.55 -25.55
N HIS A 71 -20.68 -35.88 -25.47
CA HIS A 71 -21.44 -36.77 -26.36
C HIS A 71 -22.30 -37.80 -25.62
N GLY A 72 -22.22 -37.88 -24.28
CA GLY A 72 -22.96 -38.82 -23.44
C GLY A 72 -22.57 -40.31 -23.63
N GLN A 73 -21.60 -40.61 -24.49
CA GLN A 73 -21.15 -41.97 -24.79
C GLN A 73 -20.07 -42.44 -23.81
N GLN A 74 -19.96 -43.75 -23.57
CA GLN A 74 -18.90 -44.30 -22.71
C GLN A 74 -17.49 -43.97 -23.22
N LEU A 75 -16.62 -43.62 -22.29
CA LEU A 75 -15.21 -43.36 -22.50
C LEU A 75 -14.47 -44.70 -22.65
N ASN A 76 -14.24 -45.11 -23.89
CA ASN A 76 -13.62 -46.40 -24.20
C ASN A 76 -12.20 -46.26 -24.76
N LEU A 77 -11.78 -45.04 -25.10
CA LEU A 77 -10.50 -44.74 -25.74
C LEU A 77 -9.70 -43.74 -24.91
N TYR A 78 -8.38 -43.67 -25.15
CA TYR A 78 -7.47 -42.73 -24.51
C TYR A 78 -6.60 -42.07 -25.57
N CYS A 79 -6.52 -40.74 -25.54
CA CYS A 79 -5.68 -39.93 -26.41
C CYS A 79 -4.35 -39.60 -25.71
N PRO A 80 -3.20 -40.18 -26.11
CA PRO A 80 -1.93 -39.90 -25.46
C PRO A 80 -1.41 -38.48 -25.73
N SER A 81 -1.81 -37.85 -26.84
CA SER A 81 -1.39 -36.49 -27.20
C SER A 81 -1.96 -35.44 -26.25
N HIS A 82 -3.18 -35.68 -25.75
CA HIS A 82 -3.90 -34.79 -24.84
C HIS A 82 -3.97 -35.32 -23.41
N LEU A 83 -3.48 -36.54 -23.18
CA LEU A 83 -3.48 -37.23 -21.89
C LEU A 83 -4.87 -37.38 -21.27
N MET A 84 -5.89 -37.65 -22.09
CA MET A 84 -7.28 -37.70 -21.65
C MET A 84 -8.07 -38.90 -22.23
N PRO A 85 -9.07 -39.43 -21.50
CA PRO A 85 -10.02 -40.40 -22.05
C PRO A 85 -10.97 -39.73 -23.07
N CYS A 86 -11.44 -40.50 -24.04
CA CYS A 86 -12.34 -40.04 -25.10
C CYS A 86 -13.33 -41.14 -25.55
N CYS A 87 -14.49 -40.76 -26.08
CA CYS A 87 -15.41 -41.68 -26.78
C CYS A 87 -15.07 -41.76 -28.28
N ASP A 88 -15.73 -42.65 -29.01
CA ASP A 88 -15.51 -42.85 -30.46
C ASP A 88 -15.79 -41.57 -31.27
N GLU A 89 -16.83 -40.82 -30.89
CA GLU A 89 -17.17 -39.55 -31.54
C GLU A 89 -16.13 -38.45 -31.30
N CYS A 90 -15.51 -38.41 -30.12
CA CYS A 90 -14.40 -37.51 -29.84
C CYS A 90 -13.19 -37.78 -30.74
N VAL A 91 -12.93 -39.04 -31.08
CA VAL A 91 -11.83 -39.41 -31.97
C VAL A 91 -12.09 -38.89 -33.37
N SER A 92 -13.32 -39.03 -33.87
CA SER A 92 -13.69 -38.57 -35.22
C SER A 92 -13.76 -37.04 -35.33
N THR A 93 -14.16 -36.34 -34.26
CA THR A 93 -14.40 -34.88 -34.28
C THR A 93 -13.20 -34.04 -33.82
N SER A 94 -12.65 -34.36 -32.65
CA SER A 94 -11.67 -33.50 -31.94
C SER A 94 -10.26 -34.08 -31.92
N HIS A 95 -10.12 -35.40 -32.12
CA HIS A 95 -8.83 -36.09 -32.08
C HIS A 95 -8.51 -36.82 -33.39
N SER A 96 -9.12 -36.42 -34.51
CA SER A 96 -8.96 -37.08 -35.82
C SER A 96 -7.53 -37.01 -36.35
N LYS A 97 -6.78 -35.99 -35.92
CA LYS A 97 -5.35 -35.79 -36.24
C LYS A 97 -4.41 -36.37 -35.18
N CYS A 98 -4.92 -36.97 -34.11
CA CYS A 98 -4.10 -37.52 -33.04
C CYS A 98 -3.70 -38.97 -33.35
N MET A 99 -2.40 -39.23 -33.41
CA MET A 99 -1.89 -40.56 -33.72
C MET A 99 -1.75 -41.42 -32.45
N GLY A 100 -2.04 -42.72 -32.59
CA GLY A 100 -1.82 -43.72 -31.54
C GLY A 100 -2.84 -43.66 -30.40
N ILE A 101 -4.11 -43.40 -30.72
CA ILE A 101 -5.24 -43.60 -29.79
C ILE A 101 -5.23 -45.06 -29.33
N LYS A 102 -5.39 -45.27 -28.02
CA LYS A 102 -5.39 -46.60 -27.39
C LYS A 102 -6.75 -46.91 -26.80
N SER A 103 -7.07 -48.19 -26.67
CA SER A 103 -8.19 -48.63 -25.83
C SER A 103 -7.93 -48.24 -24.38
N LEU A 104 -8.91 -47.62 -23.72
CA LEU A 104 -8.80 -47.22 -22.32
C LEU A 104 -8.56 -48.43 -21.41
N ALA A 105 -9.20 -49.57 -21.70
CA ALA A 105 -8.99 -50.83 -20.98
C ALA A 105 -7.51 -51.26 -21.00
N SER A 106 -6.88 -51.22 -22.19
CA SER A 106 -5.44 -51.56 -22.33
C SER A 106 -4.52 -50.60 -21.58
N VAL A 107 -4.91 -49.31 -21.48
CA VAL A 107 -4.14 -48.32 -20.74
C VAL A 107 -4.29 -48.55 -19.24
N VAL A 108 -5.48 -48.89 -18.76
CA VAL A 108 -5.74 -49.18 -17.34
C VAL A 108 -4.93 -50.39 -16.89
N GLU A 109 -4.94 -51.49 -17.65
CA GLU A 109 -4.16 -52.70 -17.33
C GLU A 109 -2.65 -52.45 -17.27
N GLN A 110 -2.12 -51.63 -18.18
CA GLN A 110 -0.71 -51.28 -18.22
C GLN A 110 -0.32 -50.23 -17.17
N THR A 111 -1.30 -49.53 -16.59
CA THR A 111 -1.06 -48.44 -15.64
C THR A 111 -0.97 -48.96 -14.22
N LYS A 112 0.21 -48.83 -13.62
CA LYS A 112 0.38 -49.01 -12.17
C LYS A 112 -0.22 -47.80 -11.45
N ILE A 113 -1.51 -47.86 -11.12
CA ILE A 113 -2.28 -46.79 -10.50
C ILE A 113 -1.56 -46.26 -9.26
N GLU A 114 -1.03 -47.12 -8.39
CA GLU A 114 -0.28 -46.73 -7.19
C GLU A 114 0.92 -45.81 -7.49
N LYS A 115 1.72 -46.16 -8.51
CA LYS A 115 2.88 -45.35 -8.93
C LYS A 115 2.44 -44.04 -9.57
N SER A 116 1.37 -44.07 -10.36
CA SER A 116 0.79 -42.87 -10.97
C SER A 116 0.27 -41.90 -9.89
N THR A 117 -0.47 -42.42 -8.92
CA THR A 117 -0.97 -41.68 -7.76
C THR A 117 0.17 -41.06 -6.95
N GLN A 118 1.22 -41.82 -6.61
CA GLN A 118 2.38 -41.29 -5.90
C GLN A 118 3.09 -40.19 -6.70
N SER A 119 3.17 -40.36 -8.02
CA SER A 119 3.79 -39.39 -8.93
C SER A 119 2.98 -38.09 -8.99
N VAL A 120 1.65 -38.18 -9.08
CA VAL A 120 0.74 -37.02 -9.04
C VAL A 120 0.79 -36.34 -7.67
N GLN A 121 0.79 -37.10 -6.58
CA GLN A 121 0.92 -36.57 -5.23
C GLN A 121 2.19 -35.72 -5.07
N LYS A 122 3.35 -36.22 -5.52
CA LYS A 122 4.61 -35.45 -5.50
C LYS A 122 4.55 -34.13 -6.29
N GLN A 123 3.81 -34.10 -7.41
CA GLN A 123 3.61 -32.84 -8.15
C GLN A 123 2.72 -31.88 -7.37
N ILE A 124 1.64 -32.38 -6.79
CA ILE A 124 0.73 -31.58 -5.98
C ILE A 124 1.50 -30.96 -4.82
N ASP A 125 2.31 -31.74 -4.11
CA ASP A 125 3.11 -31.26 -2.99
C ASP A 125 4.15 -30.22 -3.42
N SER A 126 4.82 -30.44 -4.56
CA SER A 126 5.78 -29.49 -5.12
C SER A 126 5.13 -28.16 -5.54
N ILE A 127 3.99 -28.22 -6.23
CA ILE A 127 3.22 -27.04 -6.64
C ILE A 127 2.68 -26.32 -5.40
N LYS A 128 2.14 -27.04 -4.42
CA LYS A 128 1.63 -26.48 -3.17
C LYS A 128 2.73 -25.73 -2.42
N HIS A 129 3.89 -26.36 -2.22
CA HIS A 129 5.04 -25.72 -1.60
C HIS A 129 5.49 -24.45 -2.35
N PHE A 130 5.50 -24.49 -3.69
CA PHE A 130 5.81 -23.32 -4.50
C PHE A 130 4.79 -22.19 -4.31
N LEU A 131 3.49 -22.51 -4.30
CA LEU A 131 2.42 -21.55 -4.04
C LEU A 131 2.53 -20.94 -2.65
N ASP A 132 2.79 -21.76 -1.63
CA ASP A 132 3.00 -21.31 -0.25
C ASP A 132 4.20 -20.34 -0.15
N LYS A 133 5.31 -20.66 -0.84
CA LYS A 133 6.48 -19.78 -0.93
C LYS A 133 6.15 -18.44 -1.60
N LEU A 134 5.37 -18.46 -2.70
CA LEU A 134 4.96 -17.26 -3.41
C LEU A 134 4.05 -16.38 -2.55
N ILE A 135 3.09 -16.97 -1.84
CA ILE A 135 2.22 -16.27 -0.88
C ILE A 135 3.06 -15.62 0.21
N ASN A 136 3.99 -16.36 0.82
CA ASN A 136 4.86 -15.84 1.88
C ASN A 136 5.74 -14.68 1.38
N ASN A 137 6.34 -14.82 0.20
CA ASN A 137 7.16 -13.77 -0.41
C ASN A 137 6.33 -12.51 -0.70
N LYS A 138 5.11 -12.65 -1.23
CA LYS A 138 4.23 -11.50 -1.47
C LYS A 138 3.76 -10.85 -0.18
N SER A 139 3.40 -11.64 0.84
CA SER A 139 3.04 -11.11 2.16
C SER A 139 4.18 -10.31 2.80
N LYS A 140 5.42 -10.82 2.75
CA LYS A 140 6.61 -10.09 3.22
C LYS A 140 6.85 -8.81 2.43
N ASN A 141 6.69 -8.86 1.11
CA ASN A 141 6.86 -7.68 0.25
C ASN A 141 5.85 -6.59 0.60
N ILE A 142 4.57 -6.94 0.78
CA ILE A 142 3.52 -6.00 1.19
C ILE A 142 3.89 -5.33 2.51
N LYS A 143 4.25 -6.10 3.54
CA LYS A 143 4.67 -5.55 4.84
C LYS A 143 5.86 -4.61 4.75
N ARG A 144 6.81 -4.88 3.84
CA ARG A 144 7.94 -3.99 3.58
C ARG A 144 7.47 -2.69 2.92
N CYS A 145 6.66 -2.79 1.87
CA CYS A 145 6.13 -1.63 1.16
C CYS A 145 5.23 -0.75 2.03
N GLU A 146 4.48 -1.33 2.98
CA GLU A 146 3.72 -0.58 3.99
C GLU A 146 4.65 0.32 4.81
N LYS A 147 5.76 -0.23 5.32
CA LYS A 147 6.76 0.54 6.07
C LYS A 147 7.45 1.61 5.21
N GLU A 148 7.81 1.28 3.98
CA GLU A 148 8.41 2.23 3.03
C GLU A 148 7.45 3.39 2.75
N ASN A 149 6.17 3.11 2.55
CA ASN A 149 5.14 4.12 2.35
C ASN A 149 4.95 5.03 3.58
N ASP A 150 4.99 4.46 4.79
CA ASP A 150 4.92 5.25 6.02
C ASP A 150 6.17 6.15 6.18
N ASN A 151 7.36 5.64 5.88
CA ASN A 151 8.59 6.44 5.87
C ASN A 151 8.53 7.59 4.85
N ILE A 152 7.98 7.36 3.65
CA ILE A 152 7.79 8.40 2.64
C ILE A 152 6.87 9.50 3.18
N LYS A 153 5.76 9.15 3.83
CA LYS A 153 4.87 10.13 4.45
C LYS A 153 5.55 10.93 5.55
N GLU A 154 6.37 10.28 6.39
CA GLU A 154 7.16 10.95 7.41
C GLU A 154 8.18 11.93 6.81
N LEU A 155 8.83 11.54 5.71
CA LEU A 155 9.77 12.41 5.00
C LEU A 155 9.06 13.66 4.44
N ILE A 156 7.91 13.49 3.79
CA ILE A 156 7.09 14.60 3.28
C ILE A 156 6.71 15.55 4.42
N PHE A 157 6.26 14.99 5.55
CA PHE A 157 5.95 15.77 6.74
C PHE A 157 7.15 16.54 7.27
N LYS A 158 8.32 15.90 7.31
CA LYS A 158 9.58 16.50 7.76
C LYS A 158 10.03 17.65 6.87
N ILE A 159 9.97 17.50 5.55
CA ILE A 159 10.30 18.57 4.58
C ILE A 159 9.48 19.83 4.87
N ARG A 160 8.15 19.68 4.98
CA ARG A 160 7.26 20.80 5.33
C ARG A 160 7.60 21.42 6.68
N LYS A 161 7.86 20.59 7.68
CA LYS A 161 8.20 21.03 9.04
C LYS A 161 9.50 21.84 9.07
N ASP A 162 10.52 21.40 8.35
CA ASP A 162 11.83 22.05 8.32
C ASP A 162 11.76 23.41 7.61
N ILE A 163 10.99 23.52 6.50
CA ILE A 163 10.72 24.79 5.82
C ILE A 163 10.03 25.78 6.78
N ASN A 164 8.93 25.37 7.41
CA ASN A 164 8.18 26.24 8.32
C ASN A 164 9.02 26.66 9.55
N LYS A 165 9.83 25.74 10.09
CA LYS A 165 10.73 26.03 11.21
C LYS A 165 11.72 27.13 10.84
N HIS A 166 12.27 27.10 9.63
CA HIS A 166 13.19 28.13 9.18
C HIS A 166 12.50 29.48 8.98
N LEU A 167 11.30 29.51 8.36
CA LEU A 167 10.52 30.74 8.19
C LEU A 167 10.15 31.38 9.54
N THR A 168 9.69 30.57 10.50
CA THR A 168 9.37 31.03 11.86
C THR A 168 10.60 31.60 12.58
N HIS A 169 11.79 31.01 12.36
CA HIS A 169 13.03 31.52 12.92
C HIS A 169 13.40 32.89 12.35
N LEU A 170 13.27 33.07 11.03
CA LEU A 170 13.55 34.35 10.36
C LEU A 170 12.58 35.44 10.80
N GLU A 171 11.28 35.12 10.90
CA GLU A 171 10.25 36.03 11.43
C GLU A 171 10.62 36.48 12.86
N LYS A 172 10.86 35.53 13.77
CA LYS A 172 11.21 35.85 15.15
C LYS A 172 12.48 36.69 15.25
N LYS A 173 13.49 36.40 14.42
CA LYS A 173 14.73 37.18 14.38
C LYS A 173 14.45 38.64 14.01
N LEU A 174 13.69 38.87 12.94
CA LEU A 174 13.35 40.22 12.48
C LEU A 174 12.47 40.98 13.47
N CYS A 175 11.49 40.31 14.10
CA CYS A 175 10.68 40.90 15.17
C CYS A 175 11.56 41.34 16.36
N ASN A 176 12.47 40.48 16.81
CA ASN A 176 13.38 40.81 17.91
C ASN A 176 14.29 42.01 17.57
N GLU A 177 14.77 42.09 16.33
CA GLU A 177 15.57 43.23 15.86
C GLU A 177 14.74 44.53 15.88
N ALA A 178 13.50 44.48 15.37
CA ALA A 178 12.58 45.62 15.41
C ALA A 178 12.27 46.07 16.85
N ASP A 179 11.97 45.13 17.75
CA ASP A 179 11.74 45.41 19.17
C ASP A 179 12.97 46.01 19.85
N THR A 180 14.15 45.54 19.50
CA THR A 180 15.41 46.06 20.06
C THR A 180 15.61 47.52 19.64
N ILE A 181 15.48 47.83 18.35
CA ILE A 181 15.59 49.20 17.84
C ILE A 181 14.52 50.10 18.46
N TRP A 182 13.27 49.65 18.49
CA TRP A 182 12.17 50.40 19.10
C TRP A 182 12.42 50.70 20.57
N ASN A 183 12.80 49.71 21.37
CA ASN A 183 13.01 49.89 22.80
C ASN A 183 14.21 50.81 23.08
N GLN A 184 15.26 50.75 22.26
CA GLN A 184 16.41 51.66 22.36
C GLN A 184 16.00 53.11 22.10
N GLU A 185 15.35 53.40 20.97
CA GLU A 185 14.93 54.77 20.64
C GLU A 185 13.84 55.28 21.60
N LYS A 186 12.91 54.42 22.01
CA LYS A 186 11.92 54.73 23.04
C LYS A 186 12.55 55.08 24.38
N SER A 187 13.61 54.37 24.79
CA SER A 187 14.31 54.67 26.05
C SER A 187 14.95 56.04 25.99
N LYS A 188 15.73 56.32 24.92
CA LYS A 188 16.37 57.62 24.70
C LYS A 188 15.36 58.77 24.76
N ALA A 189 14.23 58.62 24.07
CA ALA A 189 13.17 59.62 24.06
C ALA A 189 12.53 59.82 25.45
N LYS A 190 12.28 58.73 26.19
CA LYS A 190 11.75 58.81 27.56
C LYS A 190 12.71 59.51 28.53
N ASP A 191 14.00 59.21 28.43
CA ASP A 191 15.02 59.82 29.27
C ASP A 191 15.08 61.33 29.01
N LEU A 192 15.03 61.74 27.74
CA LEU A 192 14.99 63.16 27.37
C LEU A 192 13.69 63.85 27.82
N ILE A 193 12.53 63.21 27.68
CA ILE A 193 11.24 63.73 28.17
C ILE A 193 11.33 64.00 29.68
N THR A 194 11.84 63.04 30.44
CA THR A 194 11.99 63.16 31.90
C THR A 194 12.91 64.33 32.28
N GLU A 195 14.01 64.50 31.53
CA GLU A 195 14.95 65.61 31.72
C GLU A 195 14.30 66.98 31.44
N ILE A 196 13.56 67.08 30.33
CA ILE A 196 12.84 68.31 29.93
C ILE A 196 11.73 68.63 30.92
N GLU A 197 10.93 67.65 31.36
CA GLU A 197 9.88 67.83 32.36
C GLU A 197 10.45 68.33 33.70
N GLY A 198 11.60 67.78 34.12
CA GLY A 198 12.30 68.23 35.33
C GLY A 198 12.73 69.69 35.24
N LYS A 199 13.29 70.11 34.10
CA LYS A 199 13.64 71.53 33.86
C LYS A 199 12.40 72.40 33.81
N GLN A 200 11.36 71.99 33.10
CA GLN A 200 10.10 72.73 33.02
C GLN A 200 9.49 72.97 34.40
N LYS A 201 9.52 71.96 35.28
CA LYS A 201 9.05 72.10 36.67
C LYS A 201 9.88 73.11 37.46
N ASN A 202 11.21 73.04 37.36
CA ASN A 202 12.11 73.99 38.02
C ASN A 202 11.84 75.43 37.57
N PHE A 203 11.64 75.65 36.27
CA PHE A 203 11.28 76.97 35.74
C PHE A 203 9.94 77.48 36.26
N LYS A 204 8.96 76.58 36.44
CA LYS A 204 7.68 76.93 37.03
C LYS A 204 7.83 77.38 38.49
N GLU A 205 8.64 76.67 39.27
CA GLU A 205 8.95 77.05 40.66
C GLU A 205 9.70 78.40 40.74
N MET A 206 10.64 78.66 39.83
CA MET A 206 11.32 79.95 39.73
C MET A 206 10.36 81.09 39.36
N GLN A 207 9.45 80.85 38.42
CA GLN A 207 8.42 81.81 38.03
C GLN A 207 7.49 82.13 39.20
N ASP A 208 7.05 81.12 39.94
CA ASP A 208 6.25 81.30 41.15
C ASP A 208 7.03 82.13 42.20
N HIS A 209 8.32 81.86 42.40
CA HIS A 209 9.17 82.61 43.33
C HIS A 209 9.29 84.10 42.94
N LEU A 210 9.50 84.39 41.65
CA LEU A 210 9.54 85.76 41.12
C LEU A 210 8.24 86.53 41.36
N HIS A 211 7.08 85.88 41.17
CA HIS A 211 5.78 86.53 41.29
C HIS A 211 5.24 86.62 42.71
N THR A 212 5.57 85.66 43.58
CA THR A 212 4.95 85.53 44.90
C THR A 212 5.86 85.93 46.05
N VAL A 213 7.17 85.67 45.96
CA VAL A 213 8.10 85.88 47.07
C VAL A 213 8.85 87.20 46.91
N ILE A 214 9.43 87.45 45.74
CA ILE A 214 10.28 88.62 45.51
C ILE A 214 9.58 89.96 45.84
N PRO A 215 8.29 90.21 45.49
CA PRO A 215 7.62 91.48 45.79
C PRO A 215 7.53 91.84 47.29
N HIS A 216 7.68 90.86 48.18
CA HIS A 216 7.58 91.03 49.63
C HIS A 216 8.94 91.02 50.34
N THR A 217 10.05 90.99 49.59
CA THR A 217 11.41 90.94 50.14
C THR A 217 12.09 92.30 50.19
N SER A 218 13.21 92.41 50.92
CA SER A 218 14.03 93.62 50.90
C SER A 218 14.69 93.83 49.53
N LYS A 219 14.99 95.09 49.15
CA LYS A 219 15.63 95.41 47.86
C LYS A 219 16.88 94.56 47.54
N LEU A 220 17.71 94.31 48.55
CA LEU A 220 18.92 93.48 48.39
C LEU A 220 18.56 92.01 48.12
N GLN A 221 17.60 91.45 48.86
CA GLN A 221 17.14 90.07 48.67
C GLN A 221 16.46 89.88 47.31
N SER A 222 15.64 90.85 46.88
CA SER A 222 15.03 90.85 45.55
C SER A 222 16.09 90.84 44.45
N PHE A 223 17.10 91.72 44.56
CA PHE A 223 18.19 91.79 43.59
C PHE A 223 18.95 90.47 43.49
N LEU A 224 19.33 89.87 44.62
CA LEU A 224 20.04 88.59 44.64
C LEU A 224 19.20 87.44 44.08
N GLY A 225 17.91 87.37 44.43
CA GLY A 225 17.00 86.33 43.96
C GLY A 225 16.73 86.41 42.45
N VAL A 226 16.48 87.61 41.92
CA VAL A 226 16.32 87.82 40.47
C VAL A 226 17.59 87.42 39.73
N HIS A 227 18.75 87.88 40.18
CA HIS A 227 20.00 87.61 39.48
C HIS A 227 20.39 86.11 39.50
N GLN A 228 20.06 85.41 40.60
CA GLN A 228 20.23 83.96 40.66
C GLN A 228 19.32 83.22 39.66
N ILE A 229 18.08 83.68 39.49
CA ILE A 229 17.14 83.11 38.50
C ILE A 229 17.60 83.45 37.07
N GLU A 230 18.05 84.67 36.80
CA GLU A 230 18.65 85.06 35.52
C GLU A 230 19.80 84.13 35.13
N GLN A 231 20.69 83.80 36.07
CA GLN A 231 21.79 82.87 35.82
C GLN A 231 21.29 81.47 35.43
N GLN A 232 20.24 80.96 36.09
CA GLN A 232 19.62 79.67 35.78
C GLN A 232 18.93 79.68 34.41
N VAL A 233 18.27 80.80 34.06
CA VAL A 233 17.67 81.01 32.73
C VAL A 233 18.74 80.92 31.64
N HIS A 234 19.88 81.60 31.81
CA HIS A 234 20.99 81.52 30.86
C HIS A 234 21.57 80.10 30.72
N GLN A 235 21.65 79.34 31.81
CA GLN A 235 22.11 77.94 31.76
C GLN A 235 21.14 77.06 30.97
N CYS A 236 19.83 77.24 31.15
CA CYS A 236 18.84 76.47 30.41
C CYS A 236 18.77 76.87 28.93
N GLN A 237 18.97 78.15 28.61
CA GLN A 237 19.04 78.59 27.21
C GLN A 237 20.17 77.87 26.47
N ARG A 238 21.37 77.81 27.08
CA ARG A 238 22.50 77.05 26.51
C ARG A 238 22.17 75.57 26.32
N TYR A 239 21.46 74.98 27.27
CA TYR A 239 21.00 73.59 27.13
C TYR A 239 20.04 73.41 25.95
N VAL A 240 19.08 74.32 25.75
CA VAL A 240 18.16 74.27 24.60
C VAL A 240 18.93 74.40 23.29
N ASP A 241 19.92 75.29 23.23
CA ASP A 241 20.78 75.43 22.05
C ASP A 241 21.60 74.14 21.79
N ASP A 242 22.01 73.44 22.85
CA ASP A 242 22.72 72.17 22.75
C ASP A 242 21.81 70.98 22.36
N LEU A 243 20.49 71.07 22.58
CA LEU A 243 19.53 70.01 22.20
C LEU A 243 19.46 69.79 20.70
N GLU A 244 19.71 70.81 19.86
CA GLU A 244 19.74 70.64 18.40
C GLU A 244 20.78 69.61 17.95
N LYS A 245 21.83 69.41 18.75
CA LYS A 245 22.92 68.46 18.48
C LYS A 245 22.73 67.12 19.19
N ASP A 246 21.82 67.05 20.17
CA ASP A 246 21.54 65.82 20.91
C ASP A 246 20.75 64.85 20.02
N ASP A 247 21.29 63.65 19.84
CA ASP A 247 20.65 62.60 19.05
C ASP A 247 19.28 62.21 19.62
N ARG A 248 19.11 62.28 20.95
CA ARG A 248 17.86 61.96 21.65
C ARG A 248 16.72 62.93 21.30
N ALA A 249 17.04 64.15 20.85
CA ALA A 249 16.08 65.19 20.54
C ALA A 249 15.52 65.11 19.11
N LYS A 250 16.14 64.28 18.25
CA LYS A 250 15.69 64.11 16.87
C LYS A 250 14.42 63.28 16.82
N GLU A 251 13.51 63.64 15.92
CA GLU A 251 12.37 62.80 15.59
C GLU A 251 12.82 61.53 14.85
N PHE A 252 12.22 60.40 15.19
CA PHE A 252 12.55 59.11 14.58
C PHE A 252 11.31 58.39 14.04
N SER A 253 11.51 57.59 12.99
CA SER A 253 10.52 56.67 12.43
C SER A 253 11.17 55.33 12.13
N ILE A 254 10.46 54.23 12.42
CA ILE A 254 10.96 52.88 12.17
C ILE A 254 10.33 52.36 10.88
N LYS A 255 11.18 51.88 9.95
CA LYS A 255 10.75 51.37 8.64
C LYS A 255 11.33 49.98 8.41
N LEU A 256 10.52 49.10 7.83
CA LEU A 256 10.97 47.78 7.37
C LEU A 256 11.45 47.87 5.92
N MET A 257 12.70 47.48 5.68
CA MET A 257 13.23 47.25 4.34
C MET A 257 13.14 45.75 4.02
N GLN A 258 12.26 45.38 3.10
CA GLN A 258 12.10 43.98 2.71
C GLN A 258 13.30 43.51 1.89
N ASN A 259 13.69 42.25 2.09
CA ASN A 259 14.74 41.64 1.29
C ASN A 259 14.16 41.18 -0.06
N ASN A 260 14.69 41.71 -1.17
CA ASN A 260 14.26 41.38 -2.53
C ASN A 260 14.35 39.88 -2.85
N GLU A 261 15.18 39.11 -2.14
CA GLU A 261 15.24 37.66 -2.30
C GLU A 261 13.97 36.95 -1.82
N ILE A 262 13.20 37.55 -0.90
CA ILE A 262 11.94 36.97 -0.41
C ILE A 262 10.89 36.89 -1.52
N GLU A 263 10.77 37.92 -2.37
CA GLU A 263 9.86 37.88 -3.53
C GLU A 263 10.25 36.78 -4.54
N LYS A 264 11.57 36.57 -4.73
CA LYS A 264 12.07 35.47 -5.57
C LYS A 264 11.76 34.09 -4.97
N ILE A 265 11.78 33.97 -3.64
CA ILE A 265 11.45 32.72 -2.95
C ILE A 265 9.94 32.46 -3.03
N LEU A 266 9.11 33.48 -2.80
CA LEU A 266 7.66 33.39 -2.89
C LEU A 266 7.19 33.03 -4.30
N SER A 267 7.79 33.62 -5.34
CA SER A 267 7.47 33.24 -6.74
C SER A 267 7.86 31.80 -7.04
N LYS A 268 9.05 31.36 -6.61
CA LYS A 268 9.47 29.95 -6.75
C LYS A 268 8.53 28.98 -6.02
N LEU A 269 8.17 29.28 -4.78
CA LEU A 269 7.21 28.49 -4.00
C LEU A 269 5.82 28.46 -4.65
N GLY A 270 5.36 29.59 -5.19
CA GLY A 270 4.08 29.69 -5.90
C GLY A 270 4.05 28.89 -7.21
N SER A 271 5.18 28.78 -7.89
CA SER A 271 5.33 27.96 -9.11
C SER A 271 5.56 26.46 -8.86
N LEU A 272 5.73 26.05 -7.59
CA LEU A 272 6.08 24.67 -7.27
C LEU A 272 4.83 23.77 -7.30
N GLU A 273 4.75 22.88 -8.29
CA GLU A 273 3.60 21.97 -8.45
C GLU A 273 3.66 20.73 -7.53
N SER A 274 4.86 20.31 -7.11
CA SER A 274 5.03 19.15 -6.24
C SER A 274 6.27 19.26 -5.33
N LEU A 275 6.23 18.55 -4.19
CA LEU A 275 7.38 18.38 -3.29
C LEU A 275 8.30 17.23 -3.71
N GLY A 276 7.89 16.45 -4.71
CA GLY A 276 8.57 15.25 -5.17
C GLY A 276 7.60 14.28 -5.86
N GLU A 277 8.15 13.16 -6.32
CA GLU A 277 7.43 12.11 -7.04
C GLU A 277 7.55 10.77 -6.31
N VAL A 278 6.46 10.00 -6.28
CA VAL A 278 6.46 8.63 -5.73
C VAL A 278 6.45 7.65 -6.89
N ILE A 279 7.52 6.87 -7.02
CA ILE A 279 7.74 5.93 -8.12
C ILE A 279 7.63 4.49 -7.61
N VAL A 280 7.11 3.59 -8.43
CA VAL A 280 7.01 2.16 -8.11
C VAL A 280 7.86 1.35 -9.07
N ASP A 281 8.98 0.83 -8.56
CA ASP A 281 9.83 -0.10 -9.31
C ASP A 281 9.36 -1.54 -9.11
N LYS A 282 9.06 -2.23 -10.22
CA LYS A 282 8.65 -3.62 -10.23
C LYS A 282 9.76 -4.50 -10.79
N THR A 283 10.20 -5.46 -10.01
CA THR A 283 11.14 -6.50 -10.47
C THR A 283 10.39 -7.80 -10.77
N GLU A 284 10.85 -8.51 -11.80
CA GLU A 284 10.28 -9.81 -12.15
C GLU A 284 10.54 -10.84 -11.04
N ILE A 285 9.56 -11.71 -10.83
CA ILE A 285 9.70 -12.83 -9.90
C ILE A 285 10.31 -14.00 -10.67
N ALA A 286 11.46 -14.49 -10.21
CA ALA A 286 12.02 -15.75 -10.70
C ALA A 286 11.08 -16.92 -10.36
N LEU A 287 10.17 -17.23 -11.27
CA LEU A 287 9.35 -18.43 -11.22
C LEU A 287 10.22 -19.57 -11.71
N ASN A 288 10.80 -20.37 -10.81
CA ASN A 288 11.46 -21.63 -11.20
C ASN A 288 10.43 -22.51 -11.92
N ARG A 289 10.53 -22.60 -13.26
CA ARG A 289 9.67 -23.42 -14.13
C ARG A 289 10.00 -24.92 -14.03
N GLU A 290 10.43 -25.39 -12.86
CA GLU A 290 10.76 -26.81 -12.62
C GLU A 290 9.53 -27.72 -12.67
N THR A 291 8.32 -27.17 -12.74
CA THR A 291 7.08 -27.94 -12.95
C THR A 291 6.85 -28.37 -14.41
N SER A 292 7.72 -27.99 -15.36
CA SER A 292 7.68 -28.51 -16.74
C SER A 292 8.16 -29.98 -16.87
N VAL A 293 8.52 -30.63 -15.75
CA VAL A 293 9.17 -31.96 -15.72
C VAL A 293 8.26 -33.12 -16.18
N LYS A 294 6.95 -32.95 -16.43
CA LYS A 294 6.07 -34.09 -16.75
C LYS A 294 5.59 -34.27 -18.19
N LYS A 295 5.81 -33.32 -19.10
CA LYS A 295 5.62 -33.63 -20.55
C LYS A 295 6.78 -34.40 -21.17
N LYS A 296 8.00 -34.30 -20.62
CA LYS A 296 9.18 -35.01 -21.18
C LYS A 296 9.36 -36.44 -20.65
N ALA A 297 8.96 -36.74 -19.41
CA ALA A 297 9.17 -38.06 -18.80
C ALA A 297 8.28 -39.19 -19.38
N GLN A 298 7.14 -38.86 -20.01
CA GLN A 298 6.30 -39.85 -20.71
C GLN A 298 6.68 -40.02 -22.19
N VAL A 299 7.50 -39.13 -22.75
CA VAL A 299 8.00 -39.20 -24.12
C VAL A 299 9.28 -40.04 -24.19
N GLN A 300 10.11 -40.05 -23.15
CA GLN A 300 11.34 -40.88 -23.11
C GLN A 300 11.07 -42.39 -23.08
N SER A 301 9.92 -42.86 -22.57
CA SER A 301 9.57 -44.29 -22.68
C SER A 301 9.15 -44.72 -24.10
N ARG A 302 8.79 -43.78 -24.97
CA ARG A 302 8.44 -44.05 -26.39
C ARG A 302 9.65 -44.11 -27.32
N VAL A 303 10.74 -43.41 -26.98
CA VAL A 303 11.97 -43.44 -27.80
C VAL A 303 12.72 -44.77 -27.61
N GLN A 304 12.76 -45.30 -26.38
CA GLN A 304 13.44 -46.58 -26.12
C GLN A 304 12.74 -47.75 -26.82
N SER A 305 11.40 -47.82 -26.82
CA SER A 305 10.65 -48.90 -27.46
C SER A 305 10.71 -48.88 -28.99
N ASN A 306 10.82 -47.68 -29.60
CA ASN A 306 10.91 -47.55 -31.03
C ASN A 306 12.31 -47.90 -31.56
N ILE A 307 13.36 -47.65 -30.77
CA ILE A 307 14.73 -48.04 -31.13
C ILE A 307 14.87 -49.58 -31.08
N THR A 308 14.35 -50.25 -30.05
CA THR A 308 14.45 -51.73 -29.93
C THR A 308 13.70 -52.47 -31.05
N ASN A 309 12.56 -51.93 -31.51
CA ASN A 309 11.80 -52.51 -32.62
C ASN A 309 12.44 -52.26 -33.99
N MET A 310 13.26 -51.21 -34.14
CA MET A 310 14.03 -50.94 -35.35
C MET A 310 15.25 -51.86 -35.46
N THR A 311 15.96 -52.13 -34.37
CA THR A 311 17.11 -53.06 -34.37
C THR A 311 16.69 -54.50 -34.66
N MET A 312 15.59 -54.98 -34.08
CA MET A 312 15.09 -56.34 -34.38
C MET A 312 14.68 -56.52 -35.84
N ASN A 313 14.03 -55.52 -36.46
CA ASN A 313 13.62 -55.59 -37.88
C ASN A 313 14.80 -55.54 -38.86
N ILE A 314 15.93 -54.94 -38.48
CA ILE A 314 17.15 -54.92 -39.29
C ILE A 314 17.85 -56.28 -39.22
N GLU A 315 17.95 -56.88 -38.03
CA GLU A 315 18.54 -58.22 -37.84
C GLU A 315 17.75 -59.31 -38.59
N THR A 316 16.42 -59.27 -38.56
CA THR A 316 15.59 -60.25 -39.30
C THR A 316 15.72 -60.10 -40.83
N LYS A 317 15.88 -58.86 -41.33
CA LYS A 317 16.08 -58.62 -42.78
C LYS A 317 17.46 -59.08 -43.26
N ILE A 318 18.49 -58.95 -42.43
CA ILE A 318 19.84 -59.44 -42.74
C ILE A 318 19.85 -60.98 -42.77
N GLU A 319 19.21 -61.65 -41.80
CA GLU A 319 19.11 -63.12 -41.81
C GLU A 319 18.31 -63.70 -42.99
N ILE A 320 17.25 -63.00 -43.44
CA ILE A 320 16.45 -63.43 -44.60
C ILE A 320 17.24 -63.29 -45.91
N ASN A 321 18.05 -62.23 -46.06
CA ASN A 321 18.90 -62.07 -47.25
C ASN A 321 20.06 -63.07 -47.29
N MET A 322 20.66 -63.41 -46.15
CA MET A 322 21.73 -64.42 -46.11
C MET A 322 21.25 -65.86 -46.36
N LYS A 323 19.96 -66.16 -46.22
CA LYS A 323 19.37 -67.48 -46.55
C LYS A 323 18.92 -67.61 -48.01
N LYS A 324 18.88 -66.53 -48.79
CA LYS A 324 18.45 -66.53 -50.21
C LYS A 324 19.58 -66.69 -51.23
N GLU A 325 20.84 -66.63 -50.81
CA GLU A 325 22.02 -66.72 -51.69
C GLU A 325 22.82 -68.02 -51.51
N ARG A 326 22.15 -69.16 -51.30
CA ARG A 326 22.78 -70.49 -51.35
C ARG A 326 22.08 -71.42 -52.32
#